data_AF-A0A3D2NN64-F1
#
_entry.id   AF-A0A3D2NN64-F1
#
_cell.length_a   1.000
_cell.length_b   1.000
_cell.length_c   1.000
_cell.angle_alpha   90.00
_cell.angle_beta   90.00
_cell.angle_gamma   90.00
#
_symmetry.space_group_name_H-M   'P 1'
#
loop_
_entity.id
_entity.type
_entity.pdbx_description
1 polymer ?
#
loop_
_entity_poly.entity_id
_entity_poly.type
_entity_poly.pdbx_seq_one_letter_code
_entity_poly.pdbx_strand_id
1 'polypeptide(L)'
;GSGWWQLALTLAASLAIARFVSPQPAFAIAAAIQSIIVVVVPASAPFLRLLDAVIGGVMALLVTALIPRSPLRTPMADGARLFAAFDQAAGTVVQGLRRGSRVRAERGLEKARDLQRLVDDWRVSVESGLAIARISPFLRRQRDELERHERMRASMDLAVRNLRVVARRAVYLSDDGRERETAADLLVELARGADLLSSSLTDIADEPIARATLAAVAARLDPIALVPDGSLGDQTLVSALRPLATDLLCATGLASAEARSLLPRV
;
A
#
# COMPACT_ATOMS: atom_id res chain seq x y z
N GLY A 1 -48.33 -31.15 17.83
CA GLY A 1 -47.81 -30.08 18.70
C GLY A 1 -46.31 -30.19 18.76
N SER A 2 -45.58 -29.08 18.65
CA SER A 2 -44.12 -29.07 18.74
C SER A 2 -43.68 -29.55 20.12
N GLY A 3 -42.93 -30.65 20.18
CA GLY A 3 -42.40 -31.16 21.45
C GLY A 3 -41.29 -30.27 22.00
N TRP A 4 -41.23 -30.14 23.32
CA TRP A 4 -40.14 -29.46 24.06
C TRP A 4 -38.74 -29.95 23.68
N TRP A 5 -38.62 -31.23 23.30
CA TRP A 5 -37.38 -31.81 22.79
C TRP A 5 -37.02 -31.35 21.36
N GLN A 6 -38.01 -31.08 20.50
CA GLN A 6 -37.78 -30.55 19.15
C GLN A 6 -37.25 -29.13 19.23
N LEU A 7 -37.84 -28.31 20.10
CA LEU A 7 -37.37 -26.96 20.43
C LEU A 7 -35.90 -26.97 20.87
N ALA A 8 -35.56 -27.80 21.87
CA ALA A 8 -34.20 -27.91 22.39
C ALA A 8 -33.20 -28.31 21.31
N LEU A 9 -33.56 -29.27 20.44
CA LEU A 9 -32.71 -29.72 19.34
C LEU A 9 -32.49 -28.63 18.28
N THR A 10 -33.56 -27.94 17.87
CA THR A 10 -33.46 -26.83 16.90
C THR A 10 -32.66 -25.66 17.46
N LEU A 11 -32.81 -25.33 18.75
CA LEU A 11 -32.03 -24.28 19.40
C LEU A 11 -30.55 -24.65 19.42
N ALA A 12 -30.23 -25.87 19.88
CA ALA A 12 -28.85 -26.34 19.98
C ALA A 12 -28.16 -26.33 18.60
N ALA A 13 -28.85 -26.82 17.56
CA ALA A 13 -28.34 -26.80 16.19
C ALA A 13 -28.14 -25.37 15.65
N SER A 14 -29.14 -24.49 15.85
CA SER A 14 -29.06 -23.07 15.46
C SER A 14 -27.89 -22.35 16.12
N LEU A 15 -27.73 -22.49 17.44
CA LEU A 15 -26.65 -21.83 18.18
C LEU A 15 -25.27 -22.39 17.78
N ALA A 16 -25.16 -23.70 17.57
CA ALA A 16 -23.92 -24.32 17.10
C ALA A 16 -23.51 -23.75 15.73
N ILE A 17 -24.42 -23.75 14.76
CA ILE A 17 -24.17 -23.22 13.41
C ILE A 17 -23.85 -21.72 13.47
N ALA A 18 -24.64 -20.93 14.22
CA ALA A 18 -24.44 -19.49 14.34
C ALA A 18 -23.06 -19.14 14.92
N ARG A 19 -22.54 -19.96 15.85
CA ARG A 19 -21.21 -19.77 16.45
C ARG A 19 -20.07 -20.02 15.45
N PHE A 20 -20.26 -20.95 14.52
CA PHE A 20 -19.30 -21.20 13.43
C PHE A 20 -19.35 -20.11 12.35
N VAL A 21 -20.51 -19.49 12.12
CA VAL A 21 -20.70 -18.44 11.09
C VAL A 21 -20.23 -17.07 11.56
N SER A 22 -20.40 -16.71 12.84
CA SER A 22 -19.98 -15.40 13.36
C SER A 22 -19.43 -15.49 14.80
N PRO A 23 -18.26 -14.90 15.08
CA PRO A 23 -17.72 -14.79 16.44
C PRO A 23 -18.55 -13.89 17.36
N GLN A 24 -19.41 -13.02 16.82
CA GLN A 24 -20.10 -11.96 17.55
C GLN A 24 -21.28 -12.52 18.40
N PRO A 25 -21.29 -12.28 19.72
CA PRO A 25 -22.33 -12.81 20.61
C PRO A 25 -23.77 -12.41 20.22
N ALA A 26 -23.94 -11.19 19.70
CA ALA A 26 -25.24 -10.67 19.27
C ALA A 26 -25.89 -11.50 18.14
N PHE A 27 -25.08 -12.09 17.25
CA PHE A 27 -25.58 -12.91 16.15
C PHE A 27 -26.19 -14.22 16.65
N ALA A 28 -25.54 -14.89 17.60
CA ALA A 28 -26.04 -16.12 18.20
C ALA A 28 -27.34 -15.89 18.99
N ILE A 29 -27.45 -14.76 19.70
CA ILE A 29 -28.67 -14.37 20.43
C ILE A 29 -29.82 -14.14 19.44
N ALA A 30 -29.59 -13.43 18.34
CA ALA A 30 -30.61 -13.20 17.31
C ALA A 30 -31.09 -14.51 16.66
N ALA A 31 -30.17 -15.43 16.32
CA ALA A 31 -30.51 -16.74 15.75
C ALA A 31 -31.33 -17.61 16.71
N ALA A 32 -31.00 -17.59 18.01
CA ALA A 32 -31.75 -18.30 19.04
C ALA A 32 -33.19 -17.77 19.18
N ILE A 33 -33.37 -16.44 19.22
CA ILE A 33 -34.68 -15.80 19.31
C ILE A 33 -35.53 -16.16 18.08
N GLN A 34 -34.96 -16.10 16.87
CA GLN A 34 -35.68 -16.46 15.64
C GLN A 34 -36.09 -17.94 15.60
N SER A 35 -35.23 -18.84 16.08
CA SER A 35 -35.55 -20.27 16.16
C SER A 35 -36.73 -20.57 17.11
N ILE A 36 -36.80 -19.88 18.25
CA ILE A 36 -37.94 -19.99 19.19
C ILE A 36 -39.23 -19.54 18.53
N ILE A 37 -39.20 -18.39 17.86
CA ILE A 37 -40.39 -17.80 17.20
C ILE A 37 -40.95 -18.74 16.12
N VAL A 38 -40.08 -19.36 15.32
CA VAL A 38 -40.48 -20.29 14.24
C VAL A 38 -41.23 -21.50 14.79
N VAL A 39 -40.78 -22.05 15.91
CA VAL A 39 -41.32 -23.29 16.49
C VAL A 39 -42.57 -23.02 17.35
N VAL A 40 -42.62 -21.89 18.05
CA VAL A 40 -43.71 -21.57 19.00
C VAL A 40 -44.95 -21.00 18.29
N VAL A 41 -44.79 -20.27 17.18
CA VAL A 41 -45.92 -19.65 16.47
C VAL A 41 -46.39 -20.60 15.36
N PRO A 42 -47.61 -21.18 15.41
CA PRO A 42 -48.14 -21.99 14.33
C PRO A 42 -48.48 -21.09 13.14
N ALA A 43 -47.86 -21.35 11.98
CA ALA A 43 -48.13 -20.58 10.77
C ALA A 43 -49.33 -21.19 10.03
N SER A 44 -50.37 -20.38 9.79
CA SER A 44 -51.44 -20.71 8.83
C SER A 44 -50.98 -20.58 7.37
N ALA A 45 -49.80 -19.99 7.11
CA ALA A 45 -49.23 -19.80 5.78
C ALA A 45 -47.68 -19.90 5.79
N PRO A 46 -47.09 -21.10 5.60
CA PRO A 46 -45.64 -21.33 5.60
C PRO A 46 -44.86 -20.53 4.55
N PHE A 47 -45.50 -20.23 3.42
CA PHE A 47 -44.88 -19.52 2.29
C PHE A 47 -44.55 -18.05 2.60
N LEU A 48 -45.30 -17.38 3.48
CA LEU A 48 -45.01 -15.99 3.86
C LEU A 48 -43.69 -15.88 4.66
N ARG A 49 -43.36 -16.88 5.48
CA ARG A 49 -42.08 -16.89 6.24
C ARG A 49 -40.86 -17.05 5.34
N LEU A 50 -40.98 -17.84 4.27
CA LEU A 50 -39.88 -17.99 3.30
C LEU A 50 -39.65 -16.66 2.55
N LEU A 51 -40.72 -15.96 2.20
CA LEU A 51 -40.65 -14.64 1.57
C LEU A 51 -39.97 -13.62 2.49
N ASP A 52 -40.35 -13.56 3.77
CA ASP A 52 -39.73 -12.66 4.76
C ASP A 52 -38.24 -12.96 4.96
N ALA A 53 -37.85 -14.24 4.99
CA ALA A 53 -36.45 -14.65 5.10
C ALA A 53 -35.63 -14.25 3.85
N VAL A 54 -36.21 -14.40 2.65
CA VAL A 54 -35.58 -13.95 1.40
C VAL A 54 -35.44 -12.44 1.38
N ILE A 55 -36.50 -11.69 1.74
CA ILE A 55 -36.45 -10.23 1.83
C ILE A 55 -35.42 -9.79 2.87
N GLY A 56 -35.37 -10.43 4.04
CA GLY A 56 -34.37 -10.17 5.07
C GLY A 56 -32.94 -10.43 4.60
N GLY A 57 -32.72 -11.52 3.85
CA GLY A 57 -31.42 -11.83 3.23
C GLY A 57 -31.02 -10.82 2.16
N VAL A 58 -31.94 -10.45 1.27
CA VAL A 58 -31.73 -9.41 0.25
C VAL A 58 -31.47 -8.05 0.90
N MET A 59 -32.23 -7.68 1.93
CA MET A 59 -32.02 -6.44 2.68
C MET A 59 -30.72 -6.46 3.46
N ALA A 60 -30.29 -7.58 4.03
CA ALA A 60 -28.98 -7.70 4.68
C ALA A 60 -27.83 -7.56 3.66
N LEU A 61 -27.97 -8.13 2.46
CA LEU A 61 -27.02 -7.94 1.36
C LEU A 61 -27.02 -6.48 0.87
N LEU A 62 -28.20 -5.87 0.71
CA LEU A 62 -28.33 -4.46 0.36
C LEU A 62 -27.70 -3.56 1.42
N VAL A 63 -27.99 -3.76 2.70
CA VAL A 63 -27.42 -3.01 3.82
C VAL A 63 -25.91 -3.22 3.90
N THR A 64 -25.41 -4.45 3.71
CA THR A 64 -23.97 -4.72 3.68
C THR A 64 -23.29 -4.06 2.47
N ALA A 65 -23.95 -4.04 1.32
CA ALA A 65 -23.49 -3.32 0.13
C ALA A 65 -23.60 -1.78 0.30
N LEU A 66 -24.51 -1.30 1.14
CA LEU A 66 -24.77 0.11 1.39
C LEU A 66 -23.96 0.69 2.55
N ILE A 67 -23.53 -0.15 3.53
CA ILE A 67 -22.61 0.24 4.60
C ILE A 67 -21.20 0.32 4.00
N PRO A 68 -20.68 1.53 3.72
CA PRO A 68 -19.40 1.67 3.05
C PRO A 68 -18.31 1.47 4.09
N ARG A 69 -17.71 0.27 4.15
CA ARG A 69 -16.34 0.17 4.67
C ARG A 69 -15.47 0.83 3.61
N SER A 70 -14.84 1.96 3.93
CA SER A 70 -14.01 2.71 2.98
C SER A 70 -12.98 1.77 2.33
N PRO A 71 -13.08 1.49 1.02
CA PRO A 71 -12.14 0.62 0.30
C PRO A 71 -10.74 1.22 0.23
N LEU A 72 -10.58 2.50 0.59
CA LEU A 72 -9.31 3.22 0.62
C LEU A 72 -8.49 2.97 1.89
N ARG A 73 -9.13 2.60 3.00
CA ARG A 73 -8.43 2.55 4.31
C ARG A 73 -7.23 1.60 4.30
N THR A 74 -7.40 0.39 3.75
CA THR A 74 -6.33 -0.62 3.69
C THR A 74 -5.24 -0.21 2.69
N PRO A 75 -5.56 0.16 1.42
CA PRO A 75 -4.58 0.71 0.49
C PRO A 75 -3.76 1.88 1.03
N MET A 76 -4.39 2.85 1.70
CA MET A 76 -3.67 3.98 2.29
C MET A 76 -2.71 3.53 3.40
N ALA A 77 -3.15 2.61 4.26
CA ALA A 77 -2.32 2.09 5.34
C ALA A 77 -1.12 1.28 4.80
N ASP A 78 -1.32 0.47 3.76
CA ASP A 78 -0.24 -0.33 3.17
C ASP A 78 0.75 0.56 2.40
N GLY A 79 0.26 1.57 1.68
CA GLY A 79 1.09 2.59 1.05
C GLY A 79 1.96 3.33 2.06
N ALA A 80 1.37 3.82 3.16
CA ALA A 80 2.10 4.50 4.23
C ALA A 80 3.17 3.59 4.87
N ARG A 81 2.90 2.29 5.05
CA ARG A 81 3.89 1.32 5.53
C ARG A 81 5.05 1.16 4.55
N LEU A 82 4.77 1.09 3.24
CA LEU A 82 5.82 1.01 2.23
C LEU A 82 6.71 2.25 2.25
N PHE A 83 6.13 3.46 2.27
CA PHE A 83 6.91 4.70 2.31
C PHE A 83 7.77 4.82 3.58
N ALA A 84 7.20 4.49 4.74
CA ALA A 84 7.97 4.47 5.98
C ALA A 84 9.14 3.48 5.92
N ALA A 85 8.92 2.27 5.39
CA ALA A 85 9.98 1.29 5.23
C ALA A 85 11.02 1.71 4.18
N PHE A 86 10.59 2.38 3.11
CA PHE A 86 11.46 2.93 2.07
C PHE A 86 12.40 3.99 2.65
N ASP A 87 11.86 4.93 3.44
CA ASP A 87 12.67 5.94 4.15
C ASP A 87 13.69 5.26 5.08
N GLN A 88 13.27 4.25 5.85
CA GLN A 88 14.18 3.50 6.72
C GLN A 88 15.30 2.77 5.95
N ALA A 89 15.00 2.22 4.78
CA ALA A 89 15.98 1.56 3.91
C ALA A 89 16.94 2.59 3.32
N ALA A 90 16.43 3.65 2.70
CA ALA A 90 17.23 4.73 2.12
C ALA A 90 18.11 5.41 3.17
N GLY A 91 17.57 5.74 4.34
CA GLY A 91 18.31 6.29 5.47
C GLY A 91 19.44 5.37 5.93
N THR A 92 19.24 4.05 5.93
CA THR A 92 20.30 3.10 6.29
C THR A 92 21.43 3.08 5.24
N VAL A 93 21.09 3.15 3.94
CA VAL A 93 22.08 3.28 2.85
C VAL A 93 22.86 4.59 2.98
N VAL A 94 22.17 5.71 3.24
CA VAL A 94 22.79 7.01 3.51
C VAL A 94 23.80 6.92 4.65
N GLN A 95 23.46 6.27 5.77
CA GLN A 95 24.39 6.09 6.89
C GLN A 95 25.61 5.22 6.52
N GLY A 96 25.47 4.29 5.56
CA GLY A 96 26.58 3.51 5.00
C GLY A 96 27.50 4.38 4.14
N LEU A 97 26.93 5.15 3.20
CA LEU A 97 27.66 6.05 2.32
C LEU A 97 28.43 7.13 3.10
N ARG A 98 27.80 7.76 4.10
CA ARG A 98 28.44 8.82 4.91
C ARG A 98 29.59 8.34 5.78
N ARG A 99 29.68 7.04 6.06
CA ARG A 99 30.73 6.48 6.95
C ARG A 99 31.66 5.51 6.23
N GLY A 100 31.52 5.36 4.90
CA GLY A 100 32.20 4.28 4.16
C GLY A 100 31.97 2.89 4.76
N SER A 101 30.82 2.66 5.40
CA SER A 101 30.59 1.47 6.23
C SER A 101 29.85 0.40 5.45
N ARG A 102 30.59 -0.62 5.00
CA ARG A 102 30.04 -1.78 4.30
C ARG A 102 28.92 -2.47 5.08
N VAL A 103 29.10 -2.70 6.38
CA VAL A 103 28.09 -3.35 7.24
C VAL A 103 26.76 -2.58 7.23
N ARG A 104 26.82 -1.24 7.28
CA ARG A 104 25.62 -0.39 7.21
C ARG A 104 25.00 -0.42 5.83
N ALA A 105 25.81 -0.38 4.77
CA ALA A 105 25.32 -0.50 3.39
C ALA A 105 24.65 -1.85 3.15
N GLU A 106 25.18 -2.96 3.68
CA GLU A 106 24.62 -4.30 3.57
C GLU A 106 23.26 -4.40 4.27
N ARG A 107 23.16 -3.82 5.47
CA ARG A 107 21.88 -3.70 6.18
C ARG A 107 20.87 -2.85 5.41
N GLY A 108 21.32 -1.78 4.75
CA GLY A 108 20.47 -0.97 3.87
C GLY A 108 19.96 -1.76 2.67
N LEU A 109 20.82 -2.58 2.06
CA LEU A 109 20.45 -3.48 0.96
C LEU A 109 19.46 -4.57 1.40
N GLU A 110 19.64 -5.15 2.58
CA GLU A 110 18.70 -6.11 3.17
C GLU A 110 17.32 -5.48 3.35
N LYS A 111 17.24 -4.32 4.01
CA LYS A 111 15.99 -3.56 4.15
C LYS A 111 15.34 -3.25 2.80
N ALA A 112 16.13 -2.83 1.80
CA ALA A 112 15.63 -2.54 0.47
C ALA A 112 15.08 -3.78 -0.26
N ARG A 113 15.59 -4.98 0.03
CA ARG A 113 15.04 -6.25 -0.49
C ARG A 113 13.70 -6.60 0.16
N ASP A 114 13.57 -6.36 1.46
CA ASP A 114 12.34 -6.64 2.20
C ASP A 114 11.15 -5.78 1.77
N LEU A 115 11.40 -4.60 1.18
CA LEU A 115 10.36 -3.72 0.64
C LEU A 115 9.45 -4.40 -0.38
N GLN A 116 9.94 -5.43 -1.10
CA GLN A 116 9.13 -6.12 -2.10
C GLN A 116 7.82 -6.67 -1.51
N ARG A 117 7.87 -7.18 -0.28
CA ARG A 117 6.67 -7.72 0.39
C ARG A 117 5.62 -6.63 0.58
N LEU A 118 6.04 -5.43 0.99
CA LEU A 118 5.14 -4.30 1.20
C LEU A 118 4.56 -3.75 -0.11
N VAL A 119 5.35 -3.79 -1.21
CA VAL A 119 4.85 -3.48 -2.56
C VAL A 119 3.75 -4.47 -2.97
N ASP A 120 3.95 -5.76 -2.69
CA ASP A 120 2.99 -6.82 -3.02
C ASP A 120 1.71 -6.70 -2.17
N ASP A 121 1.84 -6.41 -0.87
CA ASP A 121 0.72 -6.17 0.04
C ASP A 121 -0.12 -4.96 -0.45
N TRP A 122 0.54 -3.86 -0.80
CA TRP A 122 -0.14 -2.66 -1.32
C TRP A 122 -0.83 -2.93 -2.66
N ARG A 123 -0.23 -3.75 -3.53
CA ARG A 123 -0.86 -4.19 -4.79
C ARG A 123 -2.15 -4.95 -4.53
N VAL A 124 -2.11 -5.93 -3.63
CA VAL A 124 -3.28 -6.74 -3.29
C VAL A 124 -4.41 -5.88 -2.71
N SER A 125 -4.08 -4.93 -1.84
CA SER A 125 -5.11 -4.06 -1.24
C SER A 125 -5.70 -3.07 -2.24
N VAL A 126 -4.89 -2.46 -3.12
CA VAL A 126 -5.39 -1.58 -4.20
C VAL A 126 -6.26 -2.35 -5.19
N GLU A 127 -5.82 -3.53 -5.64
CA GLU A 127 -6.58 -4.39 -6.56
C GLU A 127 -7.93 -4.80 -5.96
N SER A 128 -7.94 -5.18 -4.68
CA SER A 128 -9.17 -5.49 -3.94
C SER A 128 -10.09 -4.27 -3.83
N GLY A 129 -9.54 -3.09 -3.54
CA GLY A 129 -10.29 -1.84 -3.49
C GLY A 129 -10.93 -1.49 -4.83
N LEU A 130 -10.17 -1.62 -5.93
CA LEU A 130 -10.66 -1.36 -7.29
C LEU A 130 -11.76 -2.34 -7.71
N ALA A 131 -11.64 -3.63 -7.35
CA ALA A 131 -12.65 -4.63 -7.63
C ALA A 131 -13.99 -4.29 -6.94
N ILE A 132 -13.94 -3.83 -5.68
CA ILE A 132 -15.12 -3.38 -4.92
C ILE A 132 -15.71 -2.11 -5.57
N ALA A 133 -14.87 -1.12 -5.88
CA ALA A 133 -15.29 0.15 -6.44
C ALA A 133 -15.88 0.02 -7.86
N ARG A 134 -15.51 -1.03 -8.61
CA ARG A 134 -16.05 -1.33 -9.94
C ARG A 134 -17.52 -1.77 -9.91
N ILE A 135 -17.96 -2.43 -8.83
CA ILE A 135 -19.31 -3.00 -8.71
C ILE A 135 -20.29 -1.94 -8.16
N SER A 136 -19.82 -1.04 -7.31
CA SER A 136 -20.69 -0.08 -6.63
C SER A 136 -20.72 1.30 -7.33
N PRO A 137 -21.90 1.76 -7.82
CA PRO A 137 -22.03 3.07 -8.45
C PRO A 137 -21.79 4.25 -7.48
N PHE A 138 -21.84 4.00 -6.17
CA PHE A 138 -21.64 5.03 -5.13
C PHE A 138 -20.16 5.31 -4.82
N LEU A 139 -19.23 4.48 -5.32
CA LEU A 139 -17.80 4.58 -5.00
C LEU A 139 -16.97 5.19 -6.15
N ARG A 140 -17.59 5.88 -7.10
CA ARG A 140 -16.90 6.49 -8.26
C ARG A 140 -15.73 7.38 -7.86
N ARG A 141 -15.91 8.28 -6.89
CA ARG A 141 -14.82 9.14 -6.40
C ARG A 141 -13.68 8.37 -5.75
N GLN A 142 -14.01 7.28 -5.04
CA GLN A 142 -12.98 6.43 -4.43
C GLN A 142 -12.25 5.58 -5.46
N ARG A 143 -12.92 5.24 -6.57
CA ARG A 143 -12.29 4.57 -7.71
C ARG A 143 -11.20 5.45 -8.32
N ASP A 144 -11.48 6.72 -8.59
CA ASP A 144 -10.49 7.66 -9.14
C ASP A 144 -9.25 7.75 -8.23
N GLU A 145 -9.49 7.75 -6.91
CA GLU A 145 -8.43 7.76 -5.90
C GLU A 145 -7.65 6.44 -5.83
N LEU A 146 -8.32 5.30 -5.96
CA LEU A 146 -7.67 3.99 -6.06
C LEU A 146 -6.84 3.86 -7.34
N GLU A 147 -7.32 4.39 -8.47
CA GLU A 147 -6.56 4.43 -9.73
C GLU A 147 -5.33 5.35 -9.60
N ARG A 148 -5.42 6.44 -8.81
CA ARG A 148 -4.26 7.26 -8.43
C ARG A 148 -3.26 6.47 -7.60
N HIS A 149 -3.71 5.75 -6.57
CA HIS A 149 -2.84 4.89 -5.77
C HIS A 149 -2.20 3.78 -6.60
N GLU A 150 -2.91 3.18 -7.56
CA GLU A 150 -2.33 2.15 -8.44
C GLU A 150 -1.18 2.70 -9.30
N ARG A 151 -1.35 3.90 -9.89
CA ARG A 151 -0.28 4.56 -10.64
C ARG A 151 0.93 4.87 -9.77
N MET A 152 0.69 5.37 -8.55
CA MET A 152 1.75 5.66 -7.58
C MET A 152 2.48 4.39 -7.16
N ARG A 153 1.74 3.32 -6.82
CA ARG A 153 2.26 2.02 -6.43
C ARG A 153 3.10 1.39 -7.53
N ALA A 154 2.64 1.43 -8.79
CA ALA A 154 3.40 0.90 -9.92
C ALA A 154 4.75 1.61 -10.08
N SER A 155 4.77 2.93 -9.91
CA SER A 155 6.01 3.72 -9.94
C SER A 155 6.91 3.43 -8.73
N MET A 156 6.32 3.23 -7.55
CA MET A 156 7.04 2.85 -6.34
C MET A 156 7.66 1.45 -6.40
N ASP A 157 7.05 0.48 -7.09
CA ASP A 157 7.69 -0.82 -7.36
C ASP A 157 9.03 -0.60 -8.10
N LEU A 158 9.02 0.18 -9.18
CA LEU A 158 10.23 0.53 -9.94
C LEU A 158 11.27 1.25 -9.07
N ALA A 159 10.83 2.24 -8.29
CA ALA A 159 11.69 2.97 -7.35
C ALA A 159 12.34 2.03 -6.31
N VAL A 160 11.59 1.07 -5.74
CA VAL A 160 12.13 0.04 -4.83
C VAL A 160 13.18 -0.81 -5.54
N ARG A 161 12.98 -1.15 -6.83
CA ARG A 161 14.00 -1.89 -7.60
C ARG A 161 15.28 -1.08 -7.75
N ASN A 162 15.16 0.20 -8.10
CA ASN A 162 16.30 1.08 -8.28
C ASN A 162 17.01 1.39 -6.96
N LEU A 163 16.27 1.51 -5.84
CA LEU A 163 16.89 1.61 -4.51
C LEU A 163 17.76 0.39 -4.18
N ARG A 164 17.35 -0.83 -4.55
CA ARG A 164 18.19 -2.04 -4.38
C ARG A 164 19.47 -1.97 -5.22
N VAL A 165 19.41 -1.39 -6.42
CA VAL A 165 20.60 -1.17 -7.27
C VAL A 165 21.56 -0.18 -6.61
N VAL A 166 21.04 0.95 -6.14
CA VAL A 166 21.80 1.98 -5.40
C VAL A 166 22.43 1.37 -4.15
N ALA A 167 21.66 0.64 -3.34
CA ALA A 167 22.14 -0.01 -2.13
C ALA A 167 23.24 -1.04 -2.42
N ARG A 168 23.06 -1.87 -3.46
CA ARG A 168 24.09 -2.85 -3.87
C ARG A 168 25.37 -2.14 -4.32
N ARG A 169 25.26 -1.02 -5.03
CA ARG A 169 26.42 -0.24 -5.45
C ARG A 169 27.12 0.40 -4.25
N ALA A 170 26.36 0.92 -3.29
CA ALA A 170 26.88 1.44 -2.04
C ALA A 170 27.65 0.39 -1.24
N VAL A 171 27.17 -0.87 -1.18
CA VAL A 171 27.90 -1.99 -0.54
C VAL A 171 29.27 -2.18 -1.17
N TYR A 172 29.32 -2.34 -2.49
CA TYR A 172 30.57 -2.57 -3.22
C TYR A 172 31.55 -1.41 -3.05
N LEU A 173 31.06 -0.18 -3.16
CA LEU A 173 31.90 0.99 -3.03
C LEU A 173 32.42 1.21 -1.61
N SER A 174 31.69 0.76 -0.58
CA SER A 174 32.14 0.86 0.80
C SER A 174 33.33 -0.05 1.15
N ASP A 175 33.79 -0.92 0.24
CA ASP A 175 34.97 -1.76 0.48
C ASP A 175 36.24 -0.94 0.69
N ASP A 176 36.31 0.27 0.12
CA ASP A 176 37.46 1.17 0.28
C ASP A 176 37.40 2.04 1.55
N GLY A 177 36.33 1.92 2.35
CA GLY A 177 36.14 2.70 3.57
C GLY A 177 35.93 4.21 3.36
N ARG A 178 35.80 4.68 2.12
CA ARG A 178 35.68 6.12 1.82
C ARG A 178 34.26 6.63 1.98
N GLU A 179 34.15 7.84 2.52
CA GLU A 179 32.89 8.55 2.67
C GLU A 179 32.42 9.12 1.32
N ARG A 180 31.11 9.08 1.09
CA ARG A 180 30.45 9.48 -0.15
C ARG A 180 29.30 10.43 0.15
N GLU A 181 29.64 11.59 0.71
CA GLU A 181 28.67 12.58 1.17
C GLU A 181 27.73 13.05 0.06
N THR A 182 28.25 13.38 -1.12
CA THR A 182 27.44 13.87 -2.27
C THR A 182 26.34 12.88 -2.64
N ALA A 183 26.66 11.59 -2.80
CA ALA A 183 25.67 10.58 -3.14
C ALA A 183 24.67 10.34 -1.99
N ALA A 184 25.15 10.43 -0.74
CA ALA A 184 24.29 10.31 0.43
C ALA A 184 23.28 11.46 0.52
N ASP A 185 23.71 12.69 0.27
CA ASP A 185 22.85 13.88 0.31
C ASP A 185 21.79 13.85 -0.79
N LEU A 186 22.18 13.46 -2.01
CA LEU A 186 21.21 13.27 -3.10
C LEU A 186 20.16 12.21 -2.75
N LEU A 187 20.56 11.09 -2.13
CA LEU A 187 19.62 10.06 -1.70
C LEU A 187 18.71 10.54 -0.57
N VAL A 188 19.20 11.37 0.36
CA VAL A 188 18.38 12.02 1.39
C VAL A 188 17.34 12.94 0.74
N GLU A 189 17.74 13.75 -0.24
CA GLU A 189 16.80 14.65 -0.92
C GLU A 189 15.73 13.88 -1.70
N LEU A 190 16.09 12.78 -2.36
CA LEU A 190 15.11 11.88 -3.01
C LEU A 190 14.17 11.23 -1.98
N ALA A 191 14.69 10.80 -0.83
CA ALA A 191 13.87 10.23 0.24
C ALA A 191 12.88 11.24 0.82
N ARG A 192 13.28 12.52 0.97
CA ARG A 192 12.34 13.60 1.34
C ARG A 192 11.24 13.80 0.31
N GLY A 193 11.56 13.72 -0.98
CA GLY A 193 10.54 13.74 -2.03
C GLY A 193 9.57 12.56 -1.94
N ALA A 194 10.05 11.38 -1.57
CA ALA A 194 9.21 10.21 -1.32
C ALA A 194 8.35 10.35 -0.05
N ASP A 195 8.84 11.03 0.99
CA ASP A 195 8.05 11.34 2.19
C ASP A 195 6.88 12.29 1.86
N LEU A 196 7.11 13.31 1.04
CA LEU A 196 6.03 14.17 0.52
C LEU A 196 5.00 13.40 -0.33
N LEU A 197 5.45 12.40 -1.11
CA LEU A 197 4.54 11.48 -1.80
C LEU A 197 3.70 10.66 -0.81
N SER A 198 4.28 10.23 0.32
CA SER A 198 3.55 9.56 1.40
C SER A 198 2.45 10.46 1.98
N SER A 199 2.77 11.72 2.26
CA SER A 199 1.78 12.70 2.72
C SER A 199 0.66 12.92 1.69
N SER A 200 1.01 12.86 0.39
CA SER A 200 0.04 12.97 -0.70
C SER A 200 -0.99 11.85 -0.78
N LEU A 201 -0.77 10.73 -0.08
CA LEU A 201 -1.78 9.69 0.10
C LEU A 201 -2.99 10.21 0.89
N THR A 202 -2.77 11.16 1.80
CA THR A 202 -3.83 11.76 2.63
C THR A 202 -4.29 13.09 2.06
N ASP A 203 -3.35 13.93 1.60
CA ASP A 203 -3.65 15.24 1.01
C ASP A 203 -3.02 15.40 -0.38
N ILE A 204 -3.85 15.34 -1.42
CA ILE A 204 -3.40 15.49 -2.81
C ILE A 204 -2.64 16.80 -3.08
N ALA A 205 -2.79 17.82 -2.24
CA ALA A 205 -2.06 19.09 -2.35
C ALA A 205 -0.54 18.93 -2.18
N ASP A 206 -0.06 17.83 -1.58
CA ASP A 206 1.37 17.56 -1.43
C ASP A 206 2.02 17.00 -2.71
N GLU A 207 1.24 16.48 -3.66
CA GLU A 207 1.76 15.86 -4.90
C GLU A 207 2.56 16.86 -5.77
N PRO A 208 2.10 18.10 -6.02
CA PRO A 208 2.90 19.13 -6.70
C PRO A 208 4.17 19.51 -5.93
N ILE A 209 4.14 19.52 -4.59
CA ILE A 209 5.30 19.87 -3.75
C ILE A 209 6.36 18.76 -3.86
N ALA A 210 5.93 17.50 -3.79
CA ALA A 210 6.79 16.34 -4.02
C ALA A 210 7.42 16.39 -5.41
N ARG A 211 6.63 16.71 -6.45
CA ARG A 211 7.11 16.84 -7.83
C ARG A 211 8.16 17.93 -7.97
N ALA A 212 7.93 19.12 -7.42
CA ALA A 212 8.89 20.21 -7.48
C ALA A 212 10.20 19.85 -6.75
N THR A 213 10.09 19.22 -5.58
CA THR A 213 11.24 18.74 -4.80
C THR A 213 12.07 17.73 -5.59
N LEU A 214 11.42 16.70 -6.14
CA LEU A 214 12.08 15.65 -6.93
C LEU A 214 12.68 16.20 -8.23
N ALA A 215 12.01 17.14 -8.89
CA ALA A 215 12.49 17.78 -10.11
C ALA A 215 13.78 18.59 -9.84
N ALA A 216 13.85 19.30 -8.72
CA ALA A 216 15.03 20.06 -8.31
C ALA A 216 16.25 19.16 -8.04
N VAL A 217 16.04 17.93 -7.54
CA VAL A 217 17.11 16.94 -7.41
C VAL A 217 17.48 16.36 -8.76
N ALA A 218 16.49 15.95 -9.56
CA ALA A 218 16.68 15.34 -10.88
C ALA A 218 17.50 16.22 -11.83
N ALA A 219 17.23 17.54 -11.82
CA ALA A 219 17.95 18.52 -12.65
C ALA A 219 19.45 18.61 -12.35
N ARG A 220 19.89 18.15 -11.16
CA ARG A 220 21.29 18.18 -10.73
C ARG A 220 22.00 16.84 -10.83
N LEU A 221 21.31 15.75 -11.21
CA LEU A 221 21.89 14.40 -11.27
C LEU A 221 22.77 14.19 -12.51
N ASP A 222 23.83 14.99 -12.62
CA ASP A 222 24.93 14.81 -13.56
C ASP A 222 26.15 14.20 -12.83
N PRO A 223 26.51 12.94 -13.13
CA PRO A 223 27.66 12.27 -12.53
C PRO A 223 28.99 13.03 -12.70
N ILE A 224 29.22 13.65 -13.85
CA ILE A 224 30.49 14.31 -14.16
C ILE A 224 30.56 15.63 -13.40
N ALA A 225 29.46 16.39 -13.35
CA ALA A 225 29.43 17.66 -12.63
C ALA A 225 29.44 17.51 -11.10
N LEU A 226 28.80 16.46 -10.57
CA LEU A 226 28.68 16.25 -9.11
C LEU A 226 29.91 15.64 -8.46
N VAL A 227 30.64 14.78 -9.19
CA VAL A 227 31.84 14.10 -8.69
C VAL A 227 32.95 14.12 -9.76
N PRO A 228 33.46 15.32 -10.13
CA PRO A 228 34.44 15.47 -11.22
C PRO A 228 35.74 14.71 -10.96
N ASP A 229 36.21 14.73 -9.70
CA ASP A 229 37.40 13.99 -9.25
C ASP A 229 37.06 12.60 -8.69
N GLY A 230 35.80 12.18 -8.79
CA GLY A 230 35.31 10.91 -8.29
C GLY A 230 35.75 9.72 -9.15
N SER A 231 35.86 8.55 -8.53
CA SER A 231 36.12 7.32 -9.27
C SER A 231 34.96 7.00 -10.23
N LEU A 232 35.21 6.12 -11.22
CA LEU A 232 34.13 5.54 -12.03
C LEU A 232 33.04 4.91 -11.16
N GLY A 233 33.43 4.36 -10.00
CA GLY A 233 32.52 3.87 -8.98
C GLY A 233 31.55 4.94 -8.48
N ASP A 234 32.05 6.13 -8.14
CA ASP A 234 31.25 7.23 -7.61
C ASP A 234 30.33 7.81 -8.69
N GLN A 235 30.82 7.98 -9.91
CA GLN A 235 30.01 8.43 -11.05
C GLN A 235 28.88 7.45 -11.36
N THR A 236 29.16 6.14 -11.33
CA THR A 236 28.12 5.12 -11.54
C THR A 236 27.11 5.05 -10.39
N LEU A 237 27.50 5.38 -9.16
CA LEU A 237 26.56 5.50 -8.04
C LEU A 237 25.60 6.68 -8.25
N VAL A 238 26.11 7.85 -8.66
CA VAL A 238 25.26 8.99 -9.02
C VAL A 238 24.35 8.64 -10.21
N SER A 239 24.87 7.93 -11.20
CA SER A 239 24.09 7.44 -12.34
C SER A 239 22.94 6.51 -11.92
N ALA A 240 23.16 5.66 -10.90
CA ALA A 240 22.14 4.75 -10.37
C ALA A 240 20.99 5.49 -9.64
N LEU A 241 21.20 6.73 -9.19
CA LEU A 241 20.13 7.56 -8.61
C LEU A 241 19.18 8.12 -9.68
N ARG A 242 19.59 8.18 -10.95
CA ARG A 242 18.79 8.79 -12.05
C ARG A 242 17.50 8.00 -12.34
N PRO A 243 17.51 6.67 -12.50
CA PRO A 243 16.28 5.88 -12.61
C PRO A 243 15.40 5.98 -11.36
N LEU A 244 16.01 6.00 -10.16
CA LEU A 244 15.26 6.18 -8.90
C LEU A 244 14.50 7.52 -8.88
N ALA A 245 15.17 8.62 -9.24
CA ALA A 245 14.55 9.94 -9.34
C ALA A 245 13.43 9.96 -10.39
N THR A 246 13.65 9.29 -11.52
CA THR A 246 12.64 9.17 -12.60
C THR A 246 11.38 8.47 -12.09
N ASP A 247 11.53 7.35 -11.39
CA ASP A 247 10.38 6.58 -10.88
C ASP A 247 9.64 7.32 -9.78
N LEU A 248 10.34 8.02 -8.89
CA LEU A 248 9.72 8.88 -7.89
C LEU A 248 8.96 10.04 -8.56
N LEU A 249 9.50 10.65 -9.61
CA LEU A 249 8.78 11.64 -10.41
C LEU A 249 7.53 11.05 -11.06
N CYS A 250 7.60 9.83 -11.61
CA CYS A 250 6.43 9.14 -12.17
C CYS A 250 5.36 8.85 -11.10
N ALA A 251 5.78 8.59 -9.86
CA ALA A 251 4.87 8.39 -8.72
C ALA A 251 4.04 9.66 -8.41
N THR A 252 4.53 10.85 -8.77
CA THR A 252 3.76 12.12 -8.71
C THR A 252 2.77 12.29 -9.88
N GLY A 253 2.58 11.27 -10.71
CA GLY A 253 1.73 11.32 -11.90
C GLY A 253 2.40 11.92 -13.15
N LEU A 254 3.69 12.25 -13.10
CA LEU A 254 4.43 12.75 -14.27
C LEU A 254 4.66 11.64 -15.30
N ALA A 255 4.59 11.94 -16.59
CA ALA A 255 4.88 10.95 -17.62
C ALA A 255 6.38 10.58 -17.61
N SER A 256 6.72 9.31 -17.88
CA SER A 256 8.12 8.85 -17.89
C SER A 256 9.02 9.62 -18.87
N ALA A 257 8.49 10.06 -20.01
CA ALA A 257 9.23 10.89 -20.95
C ALA A 257 9.55 12.29 -20.38
N GLU A 258 8.58 12.91 -19.72
CA GLU A 258 8.74 14.21 -19.06
C GLU A 258 9.71 14.10 -17.88
N ALA A 259 9.56 13.09 -17.02
CA ALA A 259 10.48 12.82 -15.92
C ALA A 259 11.93 12.67 -16.39
N ARG A 260 12.15 11.94 -17.50
CA ARG A 260 13.47 11.79 -18.12
C ARG A 260 14.00 13.09 -18.72
N SER A 261 13.13 13.95 -19.23
CA SER A 261 13.55 15.24 -19.80
C SER A 261 14.08 16.23 -18.76
N LEU A 262 13.72 16.04 -17.49
CA LEU A 262 14.23 16.85 -16.36
C LEU A 262 15.65 16.48 -15.95
N LEU A 263 16.16 15.33 -16.39
CA LEU A 263 17.51 14.88 -16.07
C LEU A 263 18.53 15.44 -17.07
N PRO A 264 19.76 15.77 -16.63
CA PRO A 264 20.85 16.11 -17.53
C PRO A 264 21.08 15.02 -18.59
N ARG A 265 21.46 15.42 -19.81
CA ARG A 265 21.90 14.48 -20.86
C ARG A 265 23.39 14.23 -20.63
N VAL A 266 23.71 13.00 -20.21
CA VAL A 266 25.06 12.53 -19.87
C VAL A 266 25.26 11.20 -20.56
#